data_AF-X1IH88-F1
#
_entry.id   AF-X1IH88-F1
#
_cell.length_a   1.000
_cell.length_b   1.000
_cell.length_c   1.000
_cell.angle_alpha   90.00
_cell.angle_beta   90.00
_cell.angle_gamma   90.00
#
_symmetry.space_group_name_H-M   'P 1'
#
loop_
_entity.id
_entity.type
_entity.pdbx_description
1 polymer ?
#
loop_
_entity_poly.entity_id
_entity_poly.type
_entity_poly.pdbx_seq_one_letter_code
_entity_poly.pdbx_strand_id
1 'polypeptide(L)'
;MNSALLERLGMKLEEVKSVNFSHFLTSDNINELRAVGAAVEAGKEIKGVEIKAKTTRGEIFEYEVNAVPLKEDGKVTKILNLARDITLRKLTEQKLTESEKKYRHLFESSSYSI
;
A
#
# COMPACT_ATOMS: atom_id res chain seq x y z
N MET A 1 7.46 12.50 -2.50
CA MET A 1 7.75 11.14 -2.00
C MET A 1 7.99 11.24 -0.50
N ASN A 2 7.36 10.39 0.31
CA ASN A 2 7.46 10.44 1.78
C ASN A 2 8.79 9.83 2.27
N SER A 3 9.48 10.47 3.22
CA SER A 3 10.79 10.03 3.74
C SER A 3 10.74 8.66 4.42
N ALA A 4 9.63 8.35 5.10
CA ALA A 4 9.46 7.10 5.85
C ALA A 4 9.55 5.84 4.98
N LEU A 5 9.06 5.90 3.72
CA LEU A 5 9.16 4.77 2.80
C LEU A 5 10.61 4.51 2.38
N LEU A 6 11.42 5.57 2.31
CA LEU A 6 12.79 5.50 1.84
C LEU A 6 13.72 4.88 2.88
N GLU A 7 13.53 5.26 4.15
CA GLU A 7 14.19 4.61 5.27
C GLU A 7 13.88 3.11 5.30
N ARG A 8 12.61 2.74 5.08
CA ARG A 8 12.18 1.34 5.11
C ARG A 8 12.72 0.51 3.94
N LEU A 9 12.86 1.13 2.77
CA LEU A 9 13.47 0.52 1.60
C LEU A 9 15.01 0.52 1.66
N GLY A 10 15.60 1.22 2.62
CA GLY A 10 17.05 1.38 2.74
C GLY A 10 17.66 2.24 1.62
N MET A 11 16.86 3.12 1.01
CA MET A 11 17.28 3.97 -0.13
C MET A 11 17.38 5.44 0.29
N LYS A 12 18.34 6.17 -0.29
CA LYS A 12 18.42 7.62 -0.14
C LYS A 12 17.44 8.32 -1.10
N LEU A 13 16.89 9.46 -0.68
CA LEU A 13 15.97 10.31 -1.47
C LEU A 13 16.52 10.67 -2.86
N GLU A 14 17.84 10.72 -3.00
CA GLU A 14 18.55 11.04 -4.24
C GLU A 14 18.50 9.88 -5.25
N GLU A 15 18.53 8.62 -4.78
CA GLU A 15 18.49 7.43 -5.64
C GLU A 15 17.07 7.13 -6.12
N VAL A 16 16.07 7.57 -5.37
CA VAL A 16 14.64 7.34 -5.58
C VAL A 16 14.10 7.91 -6.89
N LYS A 17 14.75 8.94 -7.46
CA LYS A 17 14.39 9.48 -8.78
C LYS A 17 14.83 8.59 -9.94
N SER A 18 15.82 7.73 -9.74
CA SER A 18 16.40 6.88 -10.80
C SER A 18 16.12 5.40 -10.61
N VAL A 19 15.69 4.99 -9.41
CA VAL A 19 15.31 3.59 -9.16
C VAL A 19 13.86 3.38 -9.59
N ASN A 20 13.67 2.48 -10.54
CA ASN A 20 12.34 2.03 -10.93
C ASN A 20 11.75 1.24 -9.76
N PHE A 21 10.83 1.85 -9.00
CA PHE A 21 10.15 1.23 -7.86
C PHE A 21 9.48 -0.10 -8.22
N SER A 22 9.24 -0.34 -9.52
CA SER A 22 8.69 -1.61 -10.01
C SER A 22 9.57 -2.81 -9.71
N HIS A 23 10.86 -2.61 -9.40
CA HIS A 23 11.79 -3.68 -9.05
C HIS A 23 11.56 -4.25 -7.63
N PHE A 24 10.93 -3.48 -6.74
CA PHE A 24 10.61 -3.94 -5.38
C PHE A 24 9.26 -4.64 -5.29
N LEU A 25 8.53 -4.70 -6.41
CA LEU A 25 7.20 -5.27 -6.46
C LEU A 25 7.26 -6.79 -6.57
N THR A 26 6.29 -7.44 -5.95
CA THR A 26 6.07 -8.87 -6.14
C THR A 26 5.26 -9.14 -7.40
N SER A 27 5.43 -10.34 -7.97
CA SER A 27 4.79 -10.77 -9.21
C SER A 27 3.26 -10.64 -9.20
N ASP A 28 2.66 -10.76 -8.02
CA ASP A 28 1.22 -10.60 -7.79
C ASP A 28 0.70 -9.21 -8.21
N ASN A 29 1.50 -8.15 -8.05
CA ASN A 29 1.03 -6.78 -8.25
C ASN A 29 1.32 -6.23 -9.66
N ILE A 30 1.99 -6.98 -10.55
CA ILE A 30 2.41 -6.48 -11.87
C ILE A 30 1.22 -6.05 -12.74
N ASN A 31 0.13 -6.83 -12.73
CA ASN A 31 -1.06 -6.51 -13.53
C ASN A 31 -1.80 -5.28 -13.00
N GLU A 32 -1.93 -5.16 -11.68
CA GLU A 32 -2.55 -4.01 -11.03
C GLU A 32 -1.75 -2.74 -11.27
N LEU A 33 -0.42 -2.77 -11.18
CA LEU A 33 0.39 -1.59 -11.48
C LEU A 33 0.30 -1.15 -12.93
N ARG A 34 0.20 -2.10 -13.87
CA ARG A 34 0.01 -1.74 -15.27
C ARG A 34 -1.33 -1.03 -15.48
N ALA A 35 -2.39 -1.51 -14.84
CA ALA A 35 -3.70 -0.88 -14.89
C ALA A 35 -3.69 0.51 -14.23
N VAL A 36 -3.00 0.65 -13.10
CA VAL A 36 -2.82 1.93 -12.38
C VAL A 36 -2.03 2.93 -13.23
N GLY A 37 -0.90 2.50 -13.81
CA GLY A 37 -0.09 3.36 -14.69
C GLY A 37 -0.91 3.91 -15.85
N ALA A 38 -1.61 3.03 -16.57
CA ALA A 38 -2.46 3.41 -17.69
C ALA A 38 -3.60 4.36 -17.26
N ALA A 39 -4.21 4.14 -16.09
CA ALA A 39 -5.28 4.99 -15.58
C ALA A 39 -4.76 6.39 -15.21
N VAL A 40 -3.59 6.48 -14.57
CA VAL A 40 -2.97 7.75 -14.19
C VAL A 40 -2.53 8.54 -15.43
N GLU A 41 -1.97 7.88 -16.44
CA GLU A 41 -1.63 8.51 -17.74
C GLU A 41 -2.87 9.01 -18.47
N ALA A 42 -3.98 8.28 -18.39
CA ALA A 42 -5.29 8.74 -18.88
C ALA A 42 -5.88 9.90 -18.04
N GLY A 43 -5.17 10.36 -17.01
CA GLY A 43 -5.60 11.45 -16.14
C GLY A 43 -6.70 11.06 -15.15
N LYS A 44 -6.82 9.78 -14.81
CA LYS A 44 -7.67 9.30 -13.71
C LYS A 44 -6.89 9.30 -12.40
N GLU A 45 -7.57 9.73 -11.34
CA GLU A 45 -7.05 9.56 -9.99
C GLU A 45 -7.15 8.10 -9.55
N ILE A 46 -6.13 7.65 -8.83
CA ILE A 46 -6.08 6.32 -8.24
C ILE A 46 -5.94 6.49 -6.73
N LYS A 47 -6.79 5.78 -5.99
CA LYS A 47 -6.85 5.84 -4.53
C LYS A 47 -6.88 4.43 -3.95
N GLY A 48 -6.19 4.24 -2.84
CA GLY A 48 -6.30 3.02 -2.03
C GLY A 48 -5.69 1.77 -2.66
N VAL A 49 -4.75 1.89 -3.60
CA VAL A 49 -4.16 0.69 -4.22
C VAL A 49 -3.14 0.10 -3.26
N GLU A 50 -3.43 -1.09 -2.75
CA GLU A 50 -2.56 -1.81 -1.84
C GLU A 50 -1.54 -2.63 -2.62
N ILE A 51 -0.26 -2.40 -2.34
CA ILE A 51 0.83 -3.06 -3.04
C ILE A 51 1.73 -3.76 -2.04
N LYS A 52 2.14 -4.99 -2.37
CA LYS A 52 3.15 -5.74 -1.63
C LYS A 52 4.52 -5.49 -2.22
N ALA A 53 5.35 -4.80 -1.45
CA ALA A 53 6.77 -4.64 -1.77
C ALA A 53 7.63 -5.57 -0.91
N LYS A 54 8.78 -5.92 -1.46
CA LYS A 54 9.84 -6.63 -0.76
C LYS A 54 11.03 -5.69 -0.59
N THR A 55 11.52 -5.54 0.64
CA THR A 55 12.75 -4.77 0.91
C THR A 55 13.97 -5.49 0.34
N THR A 56 15.08 -4.77 0.21
CA THR A 56 16.40 -5.36 -0.13
C THR A 56 16.85 -6.44 0.87
N ARG A 57 16.33 -6.41 2.10
CA ARG A 57 16.58 -7.40 3.17
C ARG A 57 15.65 -8.62 3.10
N GLY A 58 14.68 -8.59 2.19
CA GLY A 58 13.74 -9.68 1.95
C GLY A 58 12.44 -9.62 2.76
N GLU A 59 12.25 -8.57 3.56
CA GLU A 59 11.02 -8.36 4.32
C GLU A 59 9.89 -7.91 3.39
N ILE A 60 8.73 -8.54 3.50
CA ILE A 60 7.53 -8.17 2.75
C ILE A 60 6.74 -7.18 3.58
N PHE A 61 6.34 -6.07 2.97
CA PHE A 61 5.49 -5.08 3.60
C PHE A 61 4.43 -4.55 2.63
N GLU A 62 3.35 -4.03 3.21
CA GLU A 62 2.20 -3.53 2.45
C GLU A 62 2.15 -2.01 2.57
N TYR A 63 1.96 -1.36 1.42
CA TYR A 63 1.79 0.08 1.33
C TYR A 63 0.62 0.40 0.41
N GLU A 64 -0.12 1.43 0.79
CA GLU A 64 -1.20 2.01 0.00
C GLU A 64 -0.61 3.12 -0.87
N VAL A 65 -0.90 3.06 -2.17
CA VAL A 65 -0.54 4.10 -3.15
C VAL A 65 -1.78 4.85 -3.59
N ASN A 66 -1.66 6.17 -3.54
CA ASN A 66 -2.60 7.10 -4.13
C ASN A 66 -1.84 7.91 -5.20
N ALA A 67 -2.38 7.98 -6.41
CA ALA A 67 -1.79 8.72 -7.51
C ALA A 67 -2.80 9.75 -8.04
N VAL A 68 -2.42 11.02 -8.00
CA VAL A 68 -3.27 12.13 -8.45
C VAL A 68 -2.59 12.82 -9.64
N PRO A 69 -3.14 12.72 -10.85
CA PRO A 69 -2.62 13.45 -12.00
C PRO A 69 -2.96 14.94 -11.85
N LEU A 70 -1.93 15.77 -11.92
CA LEU A 70 -2.06 17.23 -11.99
C LEU A 70 -2.12 17.63 -13.46
N LYS A 71 -3.18 18.36 -13.80
CA LYS A 71 -3.45 18.81 -15.17
C LYS A 71 -3.23 20.32 -15.28
N GLU A 72 -2.48 20.73 -16.30
CA GLU A 72 -2.41 22.12 -16.78
C GLU A 72 -2.94 22.12 -18.22
N ASP A 73 -3.83 23.06 -18.55
CA ASP A 73 -4.48 23.15 -19.87
C ASP A 73 -5.11 21.83 -20.37
N GLY A 74 -5.69 21.05 -19.45
CA GLY A 74 -6.33 19.76 -19.76
C GLY A 74 -5.36 18.61 -20.04
N LYS A 75 -4.04 18.84 -20.00
CA LYS A 75 -3.00 17.82 -20.16
C LYS A 75 -2.36 17.48 -18.81
N VAL A 76 -2.11 16.20 -18.58
CA VAL A 76 -1.38 15.74 -17.37
C VAL A 76 0.06 16.24 -17.46
N THR A 77 0.45 17.19 -16.60
CA THR A 77 1.82 17.72 -16.55
C THR A 77 2.66 17.06 -15.45
N LYS A 78 2.01 16.64 -14.37
CA LYS A 78 2.67 15.98 -13.23
C LYS A 78 1.77 14.92 -12.63
N ILE A 79 2.37 13.98 -11.91
CA ILE A 79 1.65 12.97 -11.13
C ILE A 79 2.13 13.06 -9.69
N LEU A 80 1.21 13.30 -8.78
CA LEU A 80 1.47 13.26 -7.35
C LEU A 80 1.25 11.83 -6.84
N ASN A 81 2.33 11.13 -6.53
CA ASN A 81 2.28 9.81 -5.90
C ASN A 81 2.46 9.93 -4.38
N LEU A 82 1.51 9.39 -3.64
CA LEU A 82 1.46 9.31 -2.19
C LEU A 82 1.49 7.83 -1.81
N ALA A 83 2.57 7.41 -1.19
CA ALA A 83 2.70 6.07 -0.65
C ALA A 83 2.62 6.13 0.89
N ARG A 84 1.70 5.37 1.46
CA ARG A 84 1.49 5.25 2.90
C ARG A 84 1.70 3.82 3.31
N ASP A 85 2.54 3.61 4.31
CA ASP A 85 2.70 2.30 4.92
C ASP A 85 1.41 1.91 5.67
N ILE A 86 0.84 0.76 5.34
CA ILE A 86 -0.38 0.25 5.98
C ILE A 86 -0.13 -1.02 6.79
N THR A 87 1.12 -1.46 6.89
CA THR A 87 1.49 -2.68 7.62
C THR A 87 0.98 -2.63 9.07
N LEU A 88 1.23 -1.52 9.75
CA LEU A 88 0.84 -1.33 11.15
C LEU A 88 -0.69 -1.26 11.31
N ARG A 89 -1.36 -0.59 10.36
CA ARG A 89 -2.81 -0.46 10.33
C ARG A 89 -3.48 -1.83 10.20
N LYS A 90 -3.05 -2.64 9.23
CA LYS A 90 -3.58 -4.00 9.04
C LYS A 90 -3.30 -4.94 10.20
N LEU A 91 -2.10 -4.89 10.79
CA LEU A 91 -1.79 -5.66 12.01
C LEU A 91 -2.71 -5.28 13.17
N THR A 92 -3.09 -4.01 13.28
CA THR A 92 -4.01 -3.54 14.32
C THR A 92 -5.45 -4.00 14.05
N GLU A 93 -5.92 -3.87 12.81
CA GLU A 93 -7.26 -4.35 12.39
C GLU A 93 -7.40 -5.88 12.56
N GLN A 94 -6.36 -6.66 12.24
CA GLN A 94 -6.33 -8.10 12.46
C GLN A 94 -6.40 -8.46 13.94
N LYS A 95 -5.60 -7.81 14.80
CA LYS A 95 -5.63 -8.04 16.25
C LYS A 95 -6.98 -7.69 16.87
N LEU A 96 -7.63 -6.63 16.38
CA LEU A 96 -8.97 -6.25 16.83
C LEU A 96 -9.99 -7.32 16.43
N THR A 97 -9.95 -7.76 15.18
CA THR A 97 -10.83 -8.82 14.66
C THR A 97 -10.64 -10.15 15.38
N GLU A 98 -9.39 -10.56 15.65
CA GLU A 98 -9.09 -11.76 16.42
C GLU A 98 -9.58 -11.65 17.85
N SER A 99 -9.42 -10.49 18.49
CA SER A 99 -9.92 -10.25 19.85
C SER A 99 -11.44 -10.32 19.88
N GLU A 100 -12.14 -9.69 18.94
CA GLU A 100 -13.60 -9.76 18.81
C GLU A 100 -14.10 -11.20 18.58
N LYS A 101 -13.42 -11.98 17.72
CA LYS A 101 -13.72 -13.41 17.54
C LYS A 101 -13.51 -14.19 18.82
N LYS A 102 -12.42 -13.94 19.55
CA LYS A 102 -12.11 -14.60 20.82
C LYS A 102 -13.16 -14.30 21.88
N TYR A 103 -13.60 -13.04 21.99
CA TYR A 103 -14.69 -12.65 22.89
C TYR A 103 -16.03 -13.28 22.48
N ARG A 104 -16.33 -13.37 21.17
CA ARG A 104 -17.55 -14.02 20.67
C ARG A 104 -17.59 -15.51 21.01
N HIS A 105 -16.50 -16.23 20.81
CA HIS A 105 -16.40 -17.65 21.16
C HIS A 105 -16.53 -17.91 22.67
N LEU A 106 -16.01 -17.02 23.52
CA LEU A 106 -16.19 -17.12 24.98
C LEU A 106 -17.66 -16.92 25.40
N PHE A 107 -18.39 -16.03 24.73
CA PHE A 107 -19.80 -15.76 25.02
C PHE A 107 -20.73 -16.85 24.49
N GLU A 108 -20.45 -17.41 23.30
CA GLU A 108 -21.22 -18.52 22.74
C GLU A 108 -20.99 -19.83 23.49
N SER A 109 -19.78 -20.10 23.98
CA SER A 109 -19.49 -21.30 24.79
C SER A 109 -20.02 -21.23 26.22
N SER A 110 -20.28 -20.03 26.75
CA SER A 110 -20.91 -19.84 28.07
C SER A 110 -22.44 -19.78 28.03
N SER A 111 -23.03 -19.54 26.84
CA SER A 111 -24.49 -19.53 26.66
C SER A 111 -25.09 -20.91 26.39
N TYR A 112 -24.28 -21.98 26.37
CA TYR A 112 -24.75 -23.37 26.26
C TYR A 112 -24.57 -24.10 27.60
N SER A 113 -25.18 -23.57 28.66
CA SER A 113 -25.34 -24.31 29.92
C SER A 113 -26.51 -23.74 30.72
N ILE A 114 -27.72 -23.83 30.18
CA ILE A 114 -28.97 -23.75 30.94
C ILE A 114 -29.86 -24.92 30.51
#